data_AF-A0A1L9BB95-F1
#
_entry.id   AF-A0A1L9BB95-F1
#
_cell.length_a   1.000
_cell.length_b   1.000
_cell.length_c   1.000
_cell.angle_alpha   90.00
_cell.angle_beta   90.00
_cell.angle_gamma   90.00
#
_symmetry.space_group_name_H-M   'P 1'
#
loop_
_entity.id
_entity.type
_entity.pdbx_description
1 polymer ?
#
loop_
_entity_poly.entity_id
_entity_poly.type
_entity_poly.pdbx_seq_one_letter_code
_entity_poly.pdbx_strand_id
1 'polypeptide(L)'
;MSHAQLPAAEGRALMMRNGYISINANHVESFQAALNDPANQQGHITEFPLSRPGARPHVIVTGPDGALWFTQWGSNHIGRMTTKGAVTEYAIPTAQAEPHGIAVGPDGALWFAEEAGQIGHLVPG
;
A
#
# COMPACT_ATOMS: atom_id res chain seq x y z
N MET A 1 12.41 20.78 40.00
CA MET A 1 10.94 20.66 39.93
C MET A 1 10.52 20.93 38.50
N SER A 2 9.48 20.23 38.04
CA SER A 2 9.18 19.79 36.67
C SER A 2 9.28 20.81 35.53
N HIS A 3 9.93 20.41 34.43
CA HIS A 3 9.59 20.92 33.09
C HIS A 3 8.29 20.25 32.61
N ALA A 4 7.36 21.06 32.13
CA ALA A 4 6.08 20.62 31.60
C ALA A 4 6.25 19.99 30.20
N GLN A 5 5.58 18.86 29.98
CA GLN A 5 5.45 18.18 28.69
C GLN A 5 4.45 18.96 27.81
N LEU A 6 4.84 19.36 26.59
CA LEU A 6 3.90 19.85 25.58
C LEU A 6 3.18 18.67 24.91
N PRO A 7 1.90 18.81 24.52
CA PRO A 7 1.13 17.71 23.92
C PRO A 7 1.62 17.39 22.50
N ALA A 8 1.54 16.11 22.11
CA ALA A 8 1.86 15.63 20.78
C ALA A 8 0.94 16.30 19.74
N ALA A 9 1.55 16.99 18.76
CA ALA A 9 0.83 17.59 17.65
C ALA A 9 0.41 16.51 16.64
N GLU A 10 -0.80 16.65 16.14
CA GLU A 10 -1.51 15.79 15.20
C GLU A 10 -0.72 15.60 13.89
N GLY A 11 -0.59 14.33 13.46
CA GLY A 11 0.02 13.97 12.18
C GLY A 11 -0.85 14.42 11.01
N ARG A 12 -0.51 15.54 10.38
CA ARG A 12 -1.09 15.93 9.08
C ARG A 12 -0.19 15.41 7.97
N ALA A 13 -0.75 14.57 7.10
CA ALA A 13 -0.09 14.15 5.87
C ALA A 13 0.12 15.36 4.94
N LEU A 14 1.34 15.58 4.45
CA LEU A 14 1.62 16.46 3.33
C LEU A 14 1.77 15.61 2.07
N MET A 15 0.93 15.83 1.06
CA MET A 15 1.25 15.40 -0.30
C MET A 15 2.47 16.18 -0.79
N MET A 16 3.49 15.49 -1.29
CA MET A 16 4.58 16.12 -2.03
C MET A 16 4.57 15.70 -3.50
N ARG A 17 4.66 16.71 -4.37
CA ARG A 17 4.88 16.59 -5.81
C ARG A 17 6.13 15.72 -6.07
N ASN A 18 6.04 14.86 -7.08
CA ASN A 18 7.13 14.04 -7.67
C ASN A 18 7.21 12.54 -7.28
N GLY A 19 6.07 11.87 -7.10
CA GLY A 19 5.94 10.48 -7.58
C GLY A 19 6.66 9.35 -6.82
N TYR A 20 6.91 9.49 -5.52
CA TYR A 20 7.36 8.36 -4.69
C TYR A 20 6.36 8.03 -3.57
N ILE A 21 6.15 6.73 -3.35
CA ILE A 21 5.36 6.12 -2.26
C ILE A 21 6.07 6.36 -0.92
N SER A 22 5.33 6.72 0.13
CA SER A 22 5.88 7.02 1.45
C SER A 22 6.34 5.77 2.21
N ILE A 23 7.44 5.90 2.95
CA ILE A 23 7.76 5.07 4.11
C ILE A 23 7.81 5.97 5.35
N ASN A 24 7.13 5.55 6.41
CA ASN A 24 7.13 6.18 7.73
C ASN A 24 8.55 6.19 8.30
N ALA A 25 9.12 7.37 8.53
CA ALA A 25 10.39 7.51 9.22
C ALA A 25 10.30 8.59 10.32
N ASN A 26 10.00 8.15 11.54
CA ASN A 26 10.24 8.93 12.75
C ASN A 26 11.75 9.01 13.05
N HIS A 27 12.55 9.66 12.19
CA HIS A 27 13.87 10.24 12.53
C HIS A 27 14.49 10.97 11.31
N VAL A 28 14.37 12.30 11.25
CA VAL A 28 14.81 13.12 10.10
C VAL A 28 16.33 13.04 9.87
N GLU A 29 17.13 12.80 10.90
CA GLU A 29 18.59 12.70 10.79
C GLU A 29 19.08 11.43 10.08
N SER A 30 18.31 10.33 10.17
CA SER A 30 18.65 9.05 9.52
C SER A 30 18.32 9.02 8.02
N PHE A 31 17.40 9.87 7.56
CA PHE A 31 16.99 9.94 6.15
C PHE A 31 18.09 10.54 5.26
N GLN A 32 18.74 11.61 5.72
CA GLN A 32 19.80 12.26 4.94
C GLN A 32 21.07 11.38 4.84
N ALA A 33 21.36 10.60 5.88
CA ALA A 33 22.45 9.63 5.86
C ALA A 33 22.17 8.47 4.88
N ALA A 34 20.93 7.96 4.85
CA ALA A 34 20.52 6.91 3.92
C ALA A 34 20.55 7.37 2.44
N LEU A 35 20.19 8.63 2.14
CA LEU A 35 20.26 9.18 0.78
C LEU A 35 21.70 9.35 0.27
N ASN A 36 22.65 9.55 1.18
CA ASN A 36 24.05 9.81 0.86
C ASN A 36 24.93 8.54 0.86
N ASP A 37 24.38 7.37 1.21
CA ASP A 37 25.09 6.10 1.16
C ASP A 37 25.17 5.59 -0.29
N PRO A 38 26.37 5.49 -0.90
CA PRO A 38 26.53 4.98 -2.27
C PRO A 38 26.03 3.54 -2.45
N ALA A 39 26.00 2.73 -1.38
CA ALA A 39 25.44 1.38 -1.41
C ALA A 39 23.90 1.41 -1.49
N ASN A 40 23.26 2.48 -0.99
CA ASN A 40 21.82 2.68 -1.09
C ASN A 40 21.40 3.32 -2.43
N GLN A 41 22.36 3.68 -3.30
CA GLN A 41 22.10 4.15 -4.66
C GLN A 41 22.01 3.01 -5.69
N GLN A 42 22.32 1.77 -5.30
CA GLN A 42 22.15 0.58 -6.14
C GLN A 42 20.90 -0.19 -5.68
N GLY A 43 19.73 0.27 -6.14
CA GLY A 43 18.46 -0.41 -5.85
C GLY A 43 18.50 -1.87 -6.33
N HIS A 44 18.12 -2.79 -5.44
CA HIS A 44 17.95 -4.19 -5.77
C HIS A 44 16.48 -4.45 -6.12
N ILE A 45 16.21 -4.90 -7.35
CA ILE A 45 14.86 -5.24 -7.80
C ILE A 45 14.63 -6.74 -7.58
N THR A 46 13.55 -7.09 -6.90
CA THR A 46 13.02 -8.46 -6.81
C THR A 46 11.61 -8.47 -7.37
N GLU A 47 11.34 -9.37 -8.31
CA GLU A 47 10.03 -9.51 -8.96
C GLU A 47 9.26 -10.70 -8.38
N PHE A 48 7.96 -10.51 -8.16
CA PHE A 48 7.06 -11.55 -7.65
C PHE A 48 6.00 -11.86 -8.71
N PRO A 49 6.14 -12.97 -9.47
CA PRO A 49 5.19 -13.31 -10.51
C PRO A 49 3.85 -13.73 -9.88
N LEU A 50 2.76 -13.15 -10.39
CA LEU A 50 1.41 -13.58 -10.02
C LEU A 50 1.04 -14.83 -10.80
N SER A 51 0.50 -15.84 -10.11
CA SER A 51 0.14 -17.11 -10.74
C SER A 51 -1.07 -16.98 -11.69
N ARG A 52 -1.88 -15.93 -11.53
CA ARG A 52 -3.06 -15.69 -12.37
C ARG A 52 -2.68 -14.98 -13.67
N PRO A 53 -2.85 -15.61 -14.84
CA PRO A 53 -2.61 -14.96 -16.12
C PRO A 53 -3.51 -13.73 -16.29
N GLY A 54 -2.95 -12.64 -16.83
CA GLY A 54 -3.72 -11.42 -17.09
C GLY A 54 -4.15 -10.66 -15.84
N ALA A 55 -3.57 -10.93 -14.66
CA ALA A 55 -3.89 -10.23 -13.40
C ALA A 55 -3.87 -8.69 -13.54
N ARG A 56 -2.89 -8.16 -14.29
CA ARG A 56 -2.73 -6.71 -14.54
C ARG A 56 -2.85 -5.91 -13.22
N PRO A 57 -1.96 -6.17 -12.23
CA PRO A 57 -2.02 -5.46 -10.95
C PRO A 57 -1.83 -3.96 -11.17
N HIS A 58 -2.59 -3.13 -10.45
CA HIS A 58 -2.55 -1.68 -10.68
C HIS A 58 -2.07 -0.85 -9.50
N VAL A 59 -2.86 -0.73 -8.43
CA VAL A 59 -2.47 0.04 -7.23
C VAL A 59 -2.13 -0.94 -6.11
N ILE A 60 -1.14 -0.61 -5.28
CA ILE A 60 -0.70 -1.40 -4.13
C ILE A 60 -0.58 -0.51 -2.88
N VAL A 61 -0.97 -1.05 -1.71
CA VAL A 61 -0.87 -0.42 -0.39
C VAL A 61 -0.37 -1.42 0.64
N THR A 62 0.21 -0.94 1.73
CA THR A 62 0.44 -1.77 2.92
C THR A 62 -0.85 -1.88 3.73
N GLY A 63 -1.27 -3.10 4.05
CA GLY A 63 -2.44 -3.36 4.88
C GLY A 63 -2.15 -3.32 6.38
N PRO A 64 -3.21 -3.33 7.21
CA PRO A 64 -3.08 -3.33 8.68
C PRO A 64 -2.44 -4.61 9.23
N ASP A 65 -2.42 -5.68 8.43
CA ASP A 65 -1.83 -6.98 8.74
C ASP A 65 -0.36 -7.09 8.32
N GLY A 66 0.25 -5.97 7.86
CA GLY A 66 1.63 -5.92 7.38
C GLY A 66 1.86 -6.59 6.03
N ALA A 67 0.80 -7.04 5.34
CA ALA A 67 0.88 -7.54 3.97
C ALA A 67 0.73 -6.40 2.96
N LEU A 68 1.08 -6.68 1.71
CA LEU A 68 0.83 -5.80 0.58
C LEU A 68 -0.53 -6.16 -0.04
N TRP A 69 -1.38 -5.18 -0.25
CA TRP A 69 -2.71 -5.33 -0.84
C TRP A 69 -2.78 -4.58 -2.16
N PHE A 70 -3.29 -5.19 -3.21
CA PHE A 70 -3.29 -4.61 -4.54
C PHE A 70 -4.55 -4.96 -5.34
N THR A 71 -4.93 -4.08 -6.25
CA THR A 71 -5.98 -4.35 -7.23
C THR A 71 -5.42 -5.18 -8.37
N GLN A 72 -6.18 -6.18 -8.84
CA GLN A 72 -5.89 -6.91 -10.07
C GLN A 72 -6.96 -6.57 -11.12
N TRP A 73 -6.71 -5.49 -11.86
CA TRP A 73 -7.66 -4.91 -12.82
C TRP A 73 -8.13 -5.94 -13.84
N GLY A 74 -7.21 -6.74 -14.38
CA GLY A 74 -7.50 -7.62 -15.51
C GLY A 74 -8.15 -8.95 -15.13
N SER A 75 -7.98 -9.37 -13.87
CA SER A 75 -8.54 -10.63 -13.38
C SER A 75 -9.78 -10.48 -12.52
N ASN A 76 -10.19 -9.26 -12.16
CA ASN A 76 -11.34 -8.99 -11.29
C ASN A 76 -11.16 -9.44 -9.83
N HIS A 77 -9.97 -9.18 -9.26
CA HIS A 77 -9.63 -9.60 -7.88
C HIS A 77 -8.96 -8.48 -7.08
N ILE A 78 -9.00 -8.61 -5.75
CA ILE A 78 -8.05 -7.99 -4.83
C ILE A 78 -6.99 -9.01 -4.47
N GLY A 79 -5.72 -8.67 -4.65
CA GLY A 79 -4.59 -9.48 -4.24
C GLY A 79 -4.05 -9.05 -2.87
N ARG A 80 -3.63 -10.02 -2.08
CA ARG A 80 -2.86 -9.84 -0.85
C ARG A 80 -1.56 -10.63 -0.99
N MET A 81 -0.42 -10.01 -0.73
CA MET A 81 0.88 -10.67 -0.79
C MET A 81 1.66 -10.40 0.49
N THR A 82 2.18 -11.45 1.12
CA THR A 82 3.18 -11.29 2.20
C THR A 82 4.45 -10.67 1.64
N THR A 83 5.28 -10.02 2.46
CA THR A 83 6.58 -9.48 2.01
C THR A 83 7.57 -10.55 1.54
N LYS A 84 7.25 -11.84 1.73
CA LYS A 84 8.00 -12.99 1.23
C LYS A 84 7.46 -13.54 -0.09
N GLY A 85 6.41 -12.93 -0.66
CA GLY A 85 5.88 -13.28 -1.98
C GLY A 85 4.72 -14.28 -1.99
N ALA A 86 4.24 -14.76 -0.84
CA ALA A 86 3.05 -15.61 -0.80
C ALA A 86 1.78 -14.79 -1.07
N VAL A 87 1.00 -15.18 -2.10
CA VAL A 87 -0.19 -14.46 -2.59
C VAL A 87 -1.49 -15.16 -2.18
N THR A 88 -2.50 -14.38 -1.83
CA THR A 88 -3.90 -14.77 -1.67
C THR A 88 -4.76 -13.82 -2.50
N GLU A 89 -5.77 -14.34 -3.20
CA GLU A 89 -6.63 -13.55 -4.08
C GLU A 89 -8.08 -13.61 -3.62
N TYR A 90 -8.77 -12.48 -3.69
CA TYR A 90 -10.17 -12.32 -3.33
C TYR A 90 -10.95 -11.90 -4.57
N ALA A 91 -11.88 -12.75 -5.03
CA ALA A 91 -12.71 -12.44 -6.18
C ALA A 91 -13.67 -11.30 -5.86
N ILE A 92 -13.79 -10.34 -6.77
CA ILE A 92 -14.79 -9.27 -6.66
C ILE A 92 -16.11 -9.81 -7.22
N PRO A 93 -17.24 -9.71 -6.47
CA PRO A 93 -18.52 -10.26 -6.93
C PRO A 93 -19.07 -9.57 -8.18
N THR A 94 -18.83 -8.27 -8.33
CA THR A 94 -19.18 -7.50 -9.52
C THR A 94 -18.46 -8.08 -10.73
N ALA A 95 -19.19 -8.47 -11.76
CA ALA A 95 -18.59 -8.95 -13.00
C ALA A 95 -17.90 -7.80 -13.72
N GLN A 96 -16.67 -8.02 -14.20
CA GLN A 96 -15.87 -7.02 -14.90
C GLN A 96 -15.77 -5.69 -14.12
N ALA A 97 -15.51 -5.80 -12.81
CA ALA A 97 -15.44 -4.65 -11.91
C ALA A 97 -14.31 -3.68 -12.26
N GLU A 98 -13.25 -4.18 -12.91
CA GLU A 98 -12.07 -3.41 -13.30
C GLU A 98 -11.52 -2.61 -12.09
N PRO A 99 -11.12 -3.29 -10.99
CA PRO A 99 -10.68 -2.61 -9.78
C PRO A 99 -9.40 -1.81 -10.04
N HIS A 100 -9.38 -0.57 -9.57
CA HIS A 100 -8.33 0.38 -9.92
C HIS A 100 -7.62 0.93 -8.68
N GLY A 101 -8.21 1.90 -8.00
CA GLY A 101 -7.67 2.46 -6.75
C GLY A 101 -7.98 1.58 -5.55
N ILE A 102 -7.10 1.60 -4.54
CA ILE A 102 -7.29 0.94 -3.24
C ILE A 102 -6.66 1.79 -2.12
N ALA A 103 -7.29 1.80 -0.96
CA ALA A 103 -6.81 2.48 0.24
C ALA A 103 -7.21 1.69 1.51
N VAL A 104 -6.43 1.85 2.58
CA VAL A 104 -6.80 1.37 3.91
C VAL A 104 -7.64 2.44 4.60
N GLY A 105 -8.83 2.07 5.08
CA GLY A 105 -9.71 2.91 5.86
C GLY A 105 -9.28 3.01 7.33
N PRO A 106 -9.81 3.99 8.08
CA PRO A 106 -9.51 4.15 9.52
C PRO A 106 -10.01 2.99 10.38
N ASP A 107 -10.94 2.18 9.85
CA ASP A 107 -11.46 0.94 10.42
C ASP A 107 -10.54 -0.27 10.15
N GLY A 108 -9.46 -0.09 9.40
CA GLY A 108 -8.57 -1.17 8.97
C GLY A 108 -9.09 -1.96 7.77
N ALA A 109 -10.26 -1.62 7.22
CA ALA A 109 -10.75 -2.26 6.01
C ALA A 109 -10.06 -1.70 4.76
N LEU A 110 -10.13 -2.45 3.66
CA LEU A 110 -9.64 -2.03 2.36
C LEU A 110 -10.82 -1.51 1.55
N TRP A 111 -10.71 -0.28 1.08
CA TRP A 111 -11.68 0.39 0.21
C TRP A 111 -11.10 0.50 -1.19
N PHE A 112 -11.84 0.08 -2.21
CA PHE A 112 -11.36 0.10 -3.59
C PHE A 112 -12.41 0.60 -4.57
N ALA A 113 -11.96 1.25 -5.63
CA ALA A 113 -12.82 1.74 -6.70
C ALA A 113 -12.92 0.69 -7.81
N GLU A 114 -14.15 0.37 -8.20
CA GLU A 114 -14.48 -0.46 -9.36
C GLU A 114 -14.88 0.48 -10.49
N GLU A 115 -14.20 0.43 -11.64
CA GLU A 115 -14.56 1.25 -12.82
C GLU A 115 -15.96 0.92 -13.36
N ALA A 116 -16.52 -0.22 -12.95
CA ALA A 116 -17.93 -0.59 -13.12
C ALA A 116 -18.93 0.30 -12.34
N GLY A 117 -18.46 1.32 -11.61
CA GLY A 117 -19.30 2.30 -10.93
C GLY A 117 -19.66 1.93 -9.49
N GLN A 118 -18.82 1.13 -8.84
CA GLN A 118 -19.01 0.68 -7.46
C GLN A 118 -17.80 1.00 -6.58
N ILE A 119 -18.03 1.05 -5.28
CA ILE A 119 -16.97 1.08 -4.27
C ILE A 119 -17.02 -0.24 -3.51
N GLY A 120 -15.92 -0.97 -3.55
CA GLY A 120 -15.73 -2.19 -2.81
C GLY A 120 -15.19 -1.94 -1.41
N HIS A 121 -15.60 -2.79 -0.48
CA HIS A 121 -15.18 -2.78 0.91
C HIS A 121 -14.81 -4.21 1.33
N LEU A 122 -13.56 -4.43 1.73
CA LEU A 122 -13.04 -5.73 2.14
C LEU A 122 -12.47 -5.63 3.55
N VAL A 123 -12.99 -6.43 4.47
CA VAL A 123 -12.43 -6.60 5.81
C VAL A 123 -11.42 -7.75 5.78
N PRO A 124 -10.11 -7.51 6.02
CA PRO A 124 -9.14 -8.59 6.16
C PRO A 124 -9.46 -9.47 7.36
N GLY A 125 -9.38 -10.79 7.18
CA GLY A 125 -9.51 -11.77 8.26
C GLY A 125 -8.23 -11.99 9.06
#